data_AF-A0AA97DU77-F1
#
_entry.id   AF-A0AA97DU77-F1
#
_cell.length_a   1.000
_cell.length_b   1.000
_cell.length_c   1.000
_cell.angle_alpha   90.00
_cell.angle_beta   90.00
_cell.angle_gamma   90.00
#
_symmetry.space_group_name_H-M   'P 1'
#
loop_
_entity.id
_entity.type
_entity.pdbx_description
1 polymer ?
#
loop_
_entity_poly.entity_id
_entity_poly.type
_entity_poly.pdbx_seq_one_letter_code
_entity_poly.pdbx_strand_id
1 'polypeptide(L)'
;MNLTETIKAAGIVGAGGAGFPTHVKLDAKAECLIVNAAECEPLIETDKYLCRTCAPQIIQAVLAVKEHLGAGRAVIALKGKYEQEIGALSEAIRAAAAPVEIFRMGTFYPAGDEQTMVQQVTGRSVPERGLPLDVGCVVDNVGTMLNIYDALQGRPVVDKYLSVVGEVKEPVMLHVPIGTPVIDCVRAAEPQLADYALILGGPMMGRQLTGADEIRGAVVTKTTGNIIVLPRDHYLFRRAATPLETIRHQARSACIQCRMCTDLCPRYLIGHAIRPHLIMRNLWREQGVTDDAAYVRIFRRGSQLLRLRRMRNVRLPDAAFAAQGQPIRQALAAGKGTSGAAGQRAAGASRGRSAPYADRPPGQPAGAVGVLRSARARLPDSYAG
;
A
#
# COMPACT_ATOMS: atom_id res chain seq x y z
N MET A 1 2.17 -23.42 -13.55
CA MET A 1 2.26 -22.81 -12.21
C MET A 1 0.89 -22.30 -11.87
N ASN A 2 0.42 -22.55 -10.64
CA ASN A 2 -0.79 -21.88 -10.17
C ASN A 2 -0.53 -20.38 -9.98
N LEU A 3 -1.58 -19.56 -9.81
CA LEU A 3 -1.44 -18.10 -9.72
C LEU A 3 -0.49 -17.70 -8.57
N THR A 4 -0.62 -18.33 -7.40
CA THR A 4 0.19 -18.04 -6.21
C THR A 4 1.67 -18.33 -6.41
N GLU A 5 2.02 -19.41 -7.10
CA GLU A 5 3.39 -19.74 -7.51
C GLU A 5 3.97 -18.68 -8.45
N THR A 6 3.20 -18.26 -9.45
CA THR A 6 3.60 -17.18 -10.38
C THR A 6 3.86 -15.88 -9.63
N ILE A 7 2.96 -15.49 -8.73
CA ILE A 7 3.08 -14.28 -7.89
C ILE A 7 4.32 -14.34 -7.00
N LYS A 8 4.57 -15.51 -6.39
CA LYS A 8 5.76 -15.73 -5.54
C LYS A 8 7.04 -15.65 -6.36
N ALA A 9 7.10 -16.31 -7.52
CA ALA A 9 8.26 -16.32 -8.41
C ALA A 9 8.56 -14.93 -8.99
N ALA A 10 7.53 -14.16 -9.32
CA ALA A 10 7.65 -12.77 -9.76
C ALA A 10 8.06 -11.80 -8.64
N GLY A 11 8.05 -12.25 -7.38
CA GLY A 11 8.42 -11.45 -6.22
C GLY A 11 7.43 -10.32 -5.93
N ILE A 12 6.13 -10.54 -6.16
CA ILE A 12 5.10 -9.52 -5.93
C ILE A 12 4.84 -9.36 -4.43
N VAL A 13 4.79 -8.10 -4.02
CA VAL A 13 4.40 -7.65 -2.68
C VAL A 13 3.31 -6.60 -2.79
N GLY A 14 2.54 -6.39 -1.73
CA GLY A 14 1.49 -5.38 -1.67
C GLY A 14 2.05 -3.99 -2.00
N ALA A 15 1.59 -3.42 -3.13
CA ALA A 15 2.11 -2.17 -3.66
C ALA A 15 1.64 -0.92 -2.91
N GLY A 16 0.62 -1.05 -2.05
CA GLY A 16 0.07 0.03 -1.20
C GLY A 16 0.92 0.42 0.01
N GLY A 17 2.24 0.19 -0.03
CA GLY A 17 3.20 0.67 0.98
C GLY A 17 3.66 -0.38 2.01
N ALA A 18 2.77 -1.25 2.51
CA ALA A 18 3.13 -2.22 3.56
C ALA A 18 4.09 -3.34 3.09
N GLY A 19 4.12 -3.65 1.78
CA GLY A 19 5.02 -4.67 1.24
C GLY A 19 4.71 -6.10 1.69
N PHE A 20 3.49 -6.38 2.16
CA PHE A 20 3.10 -7.73 2.57
C PHE A 20 3.18 -8.70 1.37
N PRO A 21 3.71 -9.94 1.54
CA PRO A 21 3.81 -10.88 0.42
C PRO A 21 2.44 -11.25 -0.17
N THR A 22 2.19 -10.86 -1.42
CA THR A 22 0.88 -11.02 -2.06
C THR A 22 0.50 -12.49 -2.20
N HIS A 23 1.46 -13.37 -2.45
CA HIS A 23 1.20 -14.81 -2.54
C HIS A 23 0.67 -15.41 -1.23
N VAL A 24 1.04 -14.86 -0.06
CA VAL A 24 0.47 -15.30 1.23
C VAL A 24 -0.96 -14.79 1.38
N LYS A 25 -1.23 -13.55 0.93
CA LYS A 25 -2.56 -12.94 0.99
C LYS A 25 -3.58 -13.65 0.09
N LEU A 26 -3.12 -14.14 -1.06
CA LEU A 26 -3.92 -14.84 -2.06
C LEU A 26 -3.91 -16.36 -1.91
N ASP A 27 -3.19 -16.91 -0.93
CA ASP A 27 -3.29 -18.32 -0.55
C ASP A 27 -4.53 -18.57 0.33
N ALA A 28 -5.69 -18.23 -0.22
CA ALA A 28 -6.97 -18.25 0.49
C ALA A 28 -8.15 -18.39 -0.48
N LYS A 29 -9.33 -18.65 0.09
CA LYS A 29 -10.62 -18.48 -0.59
C LYS A 29 -11.36 -17.30 0.03
N ALA A 30 -12.07 -16.53 -0.79
CA ALA A 30 -12.78 -15.34 -0.34
C ALA A 30 -14.11 -15.20 -1.07
N GLU A 31 -15.10 -14.60 -0.43
CA GLU A 31 -16.40 -14.29 -1.02
C GLU A 31 -16.33 -13.03 -1.89
N CYS A 32 -15.52 -12.07 -1.47
CA CYS A 32 -15.40 -10.74 -2.07
C CYS A 32 -13.93 -10.35 -2.25
N LEU A 33 -13.56 -10.01 -3.48
CA LEU A 33 -12.32 -9.30 -3.79
C LEU A 33 -12.58 -7.79 -3.83
N ILE A 34 -11.81 -7.01 -3.09
CA ILE A 34 -11.87 -5.55 -3.09
C ILE A 34 -10.52 -5.00 -3.57
N VAL A 35 -10.54 -4.23 -4.65
CA VAL A 35 -9.35 -3.53 -5.15
C VAL A 35 -9.34 -2.12 -4.57
N ASN A 36 -8.32 -1.81 -3.78
CA ASN A 36 -8.11 -0.51 -3.19
C ASN A 36 -7.45 0.43 -4.21
N ALA A 37 -8.23 1.36 -4.75
CA ALA A 37 -7.82 2.44 -5.63
C ALA A 37 -8.16 3.83 -5.00
N ALA A 38 -8.31 3.88 -3.67
CA ALA A 38 -8.75 5.08 -2.97
C ALA A 38 -7.66 6.15 -2.83
N GLU A 39 -6.37 5.78 -2.95
CA GLU A 39 -5.18 6.63 -2.81
C GLU A 39 -5.38 7.73 -1.76
N CYS A 40 -5.27 7.36 -0.49
CA CYS A 40 -5.62 8.23 0.63
C CYS A 40 -4.46 9.03 1.18
N GLU A 41 -3.24 8.59 0.92
CA GLU A 41 -2.04 9.29 1.34
C GLU A 41 -1.93 10.62 0.56
N PRO A 42 -1.81 11.77 1.23
CA PRO A 42 -1.76 13.05 0.52
C PRO A 42 -0.55 13.15 -0.41
N LEU A 43 -0.70 13.87 -1.51
CA LEU A 43 0.34 14.11 -2.52
C LEU A 43 0.81 12.88 -3.30
N ILE A 44 0.21 11.70 -3.08
CA ILE A 44 0.45 10.51 -3.91
C ILE A 44 -0.62 10.44 -5.00
N GLU A 45 -0.17 10.24 -6.25
CA GLU A 45 -1.01 10.18 -7.44
C GLU A 45 -0.79 8.88 -8.24
N THR A 46 0.05 7.97 -7.73
CA THR A 46 0.48 6.76 -8.43
C THR A 46 -0.69 5.85 -8.75
N ASP A 47 -1.52 5.49 -7.78
CA ASP A 47 -2.68 4.60 -8.03
C ASP A 47 -3.66 5.23 -9.02
N LYS A 48 -3.90 6.55 -8.90
CA LYS A 48 -4.77 7.30 -9.82
C LYS A 48 -4.22 7.29 -11.24
N TYR A 49 -2.91 7.49 -11.39
CA TYR A 49 -2.24 7.39 -12.69
C TYR A 49 -2.45 5.99 -13.29
N LEU A 50 -2.21 4.93 -12.52
CA LEU A 50 -2.41 3.54 -12.98
C LEU A 50 -3.87 3.27 -13.38
N CYS A 51 -4.84 3.75 -12.61
CA CYS A 51 -6.26 3.62 -12.97
C CYS A 51 -6.59 4.29 -14.31
N ARG A 52 -5.93 5.40 -14.66
CA ARG A 52 -6.17 6.09 -15.95
C ARG A 52 -5.45 5.42 -17.11
N THR A 53 -4.21 4.97 -16.92
CA THR A 53 -3.34 4.53 -18.02
C THR A 53 -3.28 3.02 -18.22
N CYS A 54 -3.64 2.25 -17.20
CA CYS A 54 -3.51 0.78 -17.18
C CYS A 54 -4.83 0.08 -16.85
N ALA A 55 -5.98 0.75 -17.03
CA ALA A 55 -7.28 0.20 -16.68
C ALA A 55 -7.54 -1.19 -17.28
N PRO A 56 -7.30 -1.45 -18.59
CA PRO A 56 -7.54 -2.78 -19.17
C PRO A 56 -6.72 -3.89 -18.48
N GLN A 57 -5.44 -3.64 -18.21
CA GLN A 57 -4.53 -4.56 -17.53
C GLN A 57 -4.99 -4.85 -16.10
N ILE A 58 -5.40 -3.80 -15.38
CA ILE A 58 -5.96 -3.93 -14.03
C ILE A 58 -7.19 -4.83 -14.06
N ILE A 59 -8.15 -4.58 -14.96
CA ILE A 59 -9.38 -5.40 -15.03
C ILE A 59 -9.05 -6.88 -15.32
N GLN A 60 -8.11 -7.16 -16.23
CA GLN A 60 -7.69 -8.54 -16.51
C GLN A 60 -7.09 -9.24 -15.28
N ALA A 61 -6.22 -8.56 -14.53
CA ALA A 61 -5.69 -9.12 -13.28
C ALA A 61 -6.78 -9.33 -12.22
N VAL A 62 -7.73 -8.40 -12.09
CA VAL A 62 -8.86 -8.52 -11.16
C VAL A 62 -9.68 -9.77 -11.45
N LEU A 63 -9.95 -10.06 -12.72
CA LEU A 63 -10.66 -11.28 -13.12
C LEU A 63 -9.89 -12.55 -12.76
N ALA A 64 -8.58 -12.60 -13.04
CA ALA A 64 -7.73 -13.73 -12.70
C ALA A 64 -7.67 -13.98 -11.18
N VAL A 65 -7.54 -12.91 -10.38
CA VAL A 65 -7.51 -13.01 -8.91
C VAL A 65 -8.88 -13.40 -8.37
N LYS A 66 -9.98 -12.85 -8.91
CA LYS A 66 -11.35 -13.21 -8.55
C LYS A 66 -11.59 -14.71 -8.75
N GLU A 67 -11.18 -15.25 -9.90
CA GLU A 67 -11.30 -16.68 -10.22
C GLU A 67 -10.47 -17.54 -9.27
N HIS A 68 -9.20 -17.18 -9.05
CA HIS A 68 -8.32 -17.90 -8.13
C HIS A 68 -8.88 -17.98 -6.70
N LEU A 69 -9.41 -16.87 -6.20
CA LEU A 69 -10.05 -16.80 -4.88
C LEU A 69 -11.40 -17.52 -4.81
N GLY A 70 -12.01 -17.86 -5.95
CA GLY A 70 -13.40 -18.34 -6.01
C GLY A 70 -14.41 -17.26 -5.59
N ALA A 71 -14.06 -15.98 -5.73
CA ALA A 71 -14.87 -14.88 -5.24
C ALA A 71 -16.10 -14.67 -6.12
N GLY A 72 -17.28 -14.66 -5.48
CA GLY A 72 -18.55 -14.35 -6.13
C GLY A 72 -18.62 -12.89 -6.58
N ARG A 73 -17.98 -11.99 -5.81
CA ARG A 73 -18.01 -10.54 -6.02
C ARG A 73 -16.61 -9.95 -6.17
N ALA A 74 -16.45 -9.00 -7.09
CA ALA A 74 -15.24 -8.20 -7.24
C ALA A 74 -15.61 -6.71 -7.32
N VAL A 75 -14.96 -5.89 -6.50
CA VAL A 75 -15.26 -4.46 -6.34
C VAL A 75 -13.98 -3.65 -6.44
N ILE A 76 -13.97 -2.58 -7.25
CA ILE A 76 -12.92 -1.57 -7.24
C ILE A 76 -13.42 -0.37 -6.44
N ALA A 77 -12.79 -0.10 -5.30
CA ALA A 77 -13.17 0.96 -4.38
C ALA A 77 -12.23 2.16 -4.55
N LEU A 78 -12.82 3.30 -4.93
CA LEU A 78 -12.11 4.56 -5.11
C LEU A 78 -13.00 5.75 -4.72
N LYS A 79 -12.40 6.92 -4.49
CA LYS A 79 -13.14 8.11 -4.06
C LYS A 79 -14.08 8.58 -5.18
N GLY A 80 -15.31 8.95 -4.82
CA GLY A 80 -16.32 9.37 -5.80
C GLY A 80 -15.88 10.55 -6.68
N LYS A 81 -15.01 11.44 -6.18
CA LYS A 81 -14.48 12.58 -6.95
C LYS A 81 -13.45 12.22 -8.02
N TYR A 82 -12.98 10.96 -8.08
CA TYR A 82 -11.99 10.49 -9.05
C TYR A 82 -12.66 10.15 -10.39
N GLU A 83 -13.36 11.11 -10.98
CA GLU A 83 -14.22 10.86 -12.15
C GLU A 83 -13.44 10.41 -13.39
N GLN A 84 -12.18 10.86 -13.55
CA GLN A 84 -11.32 10.42 -14.66
C GLN A 84 -10.93 8.94 -14.51
N GLU A 85 -10.54 8.54 -13.30
CA GLU A 85 -10.19 7.17 -12.96
C GLU A 85 -11.40 6.25 -13.06
N ILE A 86 -12.55 6.68 -12.53
CA ILE A 86 -13.82 5.97 -12.64
C ILE A 86 -14.21 5.79 -14.11
N GLY A 87 -14.07 6.83 -14.94
CA GLY A 87 -14.35 6.76 -16.38
C GLY A 87 -13.52 5.70 -17.08
N ALA A 88 -12.20 5.74 -16.93
CA ALA A 88 -11.28 4.79 -17.54
C ALA A 88 -11.53 3.34 -17.09
N LEU A 89 -11.74 3.12 -15.79
CA LEU A 89 -12.07 1.79 -15.25
C LEU A 89 -13.44 1.30 -15.74
N SER A 90 -14.45 2.16 -15.79
CA SER A 90 -15.79 1.80 -16.27
C SER A 90 -15.79 1.41 -17.74
N GLU A 91 -14.99 2.10 -18.55
CA GLU A 91 -14.80 1.75 -19.96
C GLU A 91 -14.11 0.40 -20.11
N ALA A 92 -13.02 0.15 -19.37
CA ALA A 92 -12.32 -1.13 -19.39
C ALA A 92 -13.20 -2.30 -18.92
N ILE A 93 -14.01 -2.10 -17.87
CA ILE A 93 -14.98 -3.09 -17.38
C ILE A 93 -16.00 -3.44 -18.48
N ARG A 94 -16.57 -2.42 -19.14
CA ARG A 94 -17.55 -2.59 -20.20
C ARG A 94 -16.97 -3.31 -21.41
N ALA A 95 -15.78 -2.91 -21.84
CA ALA A 95 -15.08 -3.50 -22.98
C ALA A 95 -14.77 -4.99 -22.77
N ALA A 96 -14.45 -5.39 -21.53
CA ALA A 96 -14.18 -6.78 -21.16
C ALA A 96 -15.42 -7.59 -20.77
N ALA A 97 -16.61 -6.97 -20.73
CA ALA A 97 -17.82 -7.55 -20.13
C ALA A 97 -17.55 -8.14 -18.72
N ALA A 98 -16.69 -7.47 -17.95
CA ALA A 98 -16.19 -7.98 -16.68
C ALA A 98 -17.23 -7.84 -15.57
N PRO A 99 -17.53 -8.89 -14.78
CA PRO A 99 -18.40 -8.79 -13.61
C PRO A 99 -17.68 -8.14 -12.42
N VAL A 100 -17.36 -6.85 -12.57
CA VAL A 100 -16.63 -6.03 -11.61
C VAL A 100 -17.43 -4.77 -11.32
N GLU A 101 -17.64 -4.47 -10.03
CA GLU A 101 -18.37 -3.29 -9.58
C GLU A 101 -17.41 -2.14 -9.26
N ILE A 102 -17.85 -0.90 -9.48
CA ILE A 102 -17.17 0.29 -8.95
C ILE A 102 -17.92 0.78 -7.71
N PHE A 103 -17.20 0.89 -6.60
CA PHE A 103 -17.72 1.47 -5.36
C PHE A 103 -17.14 2.87 -5.13
N ARG A 104 -18.03 3.88 -5.15
CA ARG A 104 -17.68 5.28 -4.96
C ARG A 104 -17.65 5.62 -3.46
N MET A 105 -16.46 5.72 -2.90
CA MET A 105 -16.24 6.04 -1.48
C MET A 105 -16.37 7.55 -1.21
N GLY A 106 -16.64 7.88 0.05
CA GLY A 106 -16.53 9.26 0.55
C GLY A 106 -15.09 9.78 0.48
N THR A 107 -14.91 11.10 0.42
CA THR A 107 -13.59 11.74 0.37
C THR A 107 -13.15 12.14 1.78
N PHE A 108 -12.46 11.24 2.48
CA PHE A 108 -11.87 11.51 3.79
C PHE A 108 -10.62 10.64 4.01
N TYR A 109 -9.78 11.03 4.98
CA TYR A 109 -8.70 10.18 5.46
C TYR A 109 -9.12 9.54 6.80
N PRO A 110 -8.94 8.23 7.01
CA PRO A 110 -8.32 7.23 6.13
C PRO A 110 -9.37 6.35 5.41
N ALA A 111 -10.03 6.83 4.36
CA ALA A 111 -11.00 6.01 3.61
C ALA A 111 -10.37 4.75 2.99
N GLY A 112 -9.09 4.81 2.61
CA GLY A 112 -8.33 3.73 2.00
C GLY A 112 -7.76 2.70 3.00
N ASP A 113 -8.03 2.86 4.29
CA ASP A 113 -7.76 1.83 5.29
C ASP A 113 -8.60 0.58 4.98
N GLU A 114 -7.95 -0.59 4.92
CA GLU A 114 -8.60 -1.84 4.47
C GLU A 114 -9.85 -2.17 5.29
N GLN A 115 -9.89 -1.80 6.57
CA GLN A 115 -11.00 -2.17 7.45
C GLN A 115 -12.19 -1.22 7.31
N THR A 116 -11.91 0.07 7.11
CA THR A 116 -12.91 1.05 6.69
C THR A 116 -13.50 0.65 5.34
N MET A 117 -12.64 0.26 4.39
CA MET A 117 -13.07 -0.15 3.05
C MET A 117 -13.95 -1.41 3.06
N VAL A 118 -13.55 -2.45 3.79
CA VAL A 118 -14.36 -3.67 3.93
C VAL A 118 -15.73 -3.34 4.54
N GLN A 119 -15.77 -2.51 5.59
CA GLN A 119 -17.03 -2.12 6.20
C GLN A 119 -17.93 -1.32 5.25
N GLN A 120 -17.37 -0.39 4.47
CA GLN A 120 -18.18 0.39 3.51
C GLN A 120 -18.70 -0.45 2.35
N VAL A 121 -17.91 -1.39 1.84
CA VAL A 121 -18.27 -2.23 0.69
C VAL A 121 -19.22 -3.38 1.06
N THR A 122 -19.07 -3.92 2.28
CA THR A 122 -19.77 -5.16 2.69
C THR A 122 -20.73 -4.99 3.86
N GLY A 123 -20.67 -3.86 4.58
CA GLY A 123 -21.37 -3.66 5.85
C GLY A 123 -20.78 -4.44 7.03
N ARG A 124 -19.77 -5.28 6.81
CA ARG A 124 -19.15 -6.12 7.86
C ARG A 124 -17.92 -5.44 8.44
N SER A 125 -17.85 -5.42 9.76
CA SER A 125 -16.68 -4.94 10.48
C SER A 125 -15.67 -6.08 10.65
N VAL A 126 -14.45 -5.87 10.18
CA VAL A 126 -13.35 -6.81 10.45
C VAL A 126 -13.12 -6.84 11.98
N PRO A 127 -13.02 -8.03 12.60
CA PRO A 127 -12.73 -8.13 14.02
C PRO A 127 -11.46 -7.37 14.41
N GLU A 128 -11.42 -6.83 15.62
CA GLU A 128 -10.20 -6.18 16.12
C GLU A 128 -9.02 -7.16 16.08
N ARG A 129 -7.90 -6.72 15.47
CA ARG A 129 -6.69 -7.55 15.21
C ARG A 129 -6.90 -8.69 14.20
N GLY A 130 -8.09 -8.81 13.64
CA GLY A 130 -8.40 -9.73 12.54
C GLY A 130 -7.97 -9.17 11.19
N LEU A 131 -8.07 -10.04 10.18
CA LEU A 131 -7.79 -9.75 8.78
C LEU A 131 -9.11 -9.64 7.99
N PRO A 132 -9.13 -8.92 6.86
CA PRO A 132 -10.28 -8.92 5.95
C PRO A 132 -10.83 -10.33 5.64
N LEU A 133 -9.94 -11.34 5.63
CA LEU A 133 -10.30 -12.73 5.37
C LEU A 133 -11.25 -13.31 6.43
N ASP A 134 -11.21 -12.83 7.68
CA ASP A 134 -12.09 -13.28 8.77
C ASP A 134 -13.56 -12.90 8.52
N VAL A 135 -13.80 -12.00 7.57
CA VAL A 135 -15.14 -11.62 7.08
C VAL A 135 -15.27 -11.90 5.59
N GLY A 136 -14.56 -12.91 5.08
CA GLY A 136 -14.69 -13.41 3.71
C GLY A 136 -14.19 -12.45 2.63
N CYS A 137 -13.33 -11.49 2.96
CA CYS A 137 -12.85 -10.48 2.03
C CYS A 137 -11.34 -10.56 1.81
N VAL A 138 -10.89 -10.28 0.60
CA VAL A 138 -9.49 -9.96 0.30
C VAL A 138 -9.45 -8.55 -0.25
N VAL A 139 -8.58 -7.71 0.30
CA VAL A 139 -8.36 -6.34 -0.19
C VAL A 139 -6.99 -6.29 -0.85
N ASP A 140 -6.83 -5.76 -2.05
CA ASP A 140 -5.50 -5.57 -2.64
C ASP A 140 -5.39 -4.23 -3.37
N ASN A 141 -4.20 -3.63 -3.34
CA ASN A 141 -3.95 -2.36 -4.00
C ASN A 141 -3.96 -2.50 -5.53
N VAL A 142 -4.36 -1.44 -6.24
CA VAL A 142 -4.38 -1.42 -7.71
C VAL A 142 -3.01 -1.64 -8.35
N GLY A 143 -1.93 -1.10 -7.78
CA GLY A 143 -0.57 -1.39 -8.21
C GLY A 143 -0.19 -2.86 -8.05
N THR A 144 -0.76 -3.56 -7.05
CA THR A 144 -0.59 -5.01 -6.92
C THR A 144 -1.27 -5.74 -8.09
N MET A 145 -2.46 -5.31 -8.51
CA MET A 145 -3.15 -5.90 -9.67
C MET A 145 -2.33 -5.74 -10.95
N LEU A 146 -1.72 -4.58 -11.18
CA LEU A 146 -0.85 -4.38 -12.34
C LEU A 146 0.36 -5.31 -12.32
N ASN A 147 1.02 -5.46 -11.16
CA ASN A 147 2.13 -6.40 -11.01
C ASN A 147 1.71 -7.86 -11.27
N ILE A 148 0.48 -8.23 -10.87
CA ILE A 148 -0.06 -9.57 -11.14
C ILE A 148 -0.29 -9.74 -12.64
N TYR A 149 -0.84 -8.74 -13.33
CA TYR A 149 -0.99 -8.75 -14.78
C TYR A 149 0.36 -8.99 -15.47
N ASP A 150 1.38 -8.20 -15.12
CA ASP A 150 2.71 -8.33 -15.72
C ASP A 150 3.33 -9.71 -15.47
N ALA A 151 3.17 -10.25 -14.26
CA ALA A 151 3.65 -11.59 -13.94
C ALA A 151 2.94 -12.69 -14.73
N LEU A 152 1.65 -12.54 -15.03
CA LEU A 152 0.93 -13.43 -15.94
C LEU A 152 1.45 -13.36 -17.38
N GLN A 153 2.06 -12.23 -17.77
CA GLN A 153 2.79 -12.08 -19.04
C GLN A 153 4.26 -12.53 -18.95
N GLY A 154 4.66 -13.17 -17.84
CA GLY A 154 6.03 -13.63 -17.62
C GLY A 154 7.02 -12.53 -17.22
N ARG A 155 6.53 -11.35 -16.82
CA ARG A 155 7.38 -10.23 -16.37
C ARG A 155 7.40 -10.14 -14.84
N PRO A 156 8.55 -10.41 -14.18
CA PRO A 156 8.67 -10.24 -12.74
C PRO A 156 8.71 -8.75 -12.35
N VAL A 157 8.53 -8.46 -11.05
CA VAL A 157 8.58 -7.08 -10.55
C VAL A 157 10.03 -6.59 -10.53
N VAL A 158 10.40 -5.86 -11.59
CA VAL A 158 11.75 -5.29 -11.80
C VAL A 158 11.77 -3.78 -11.84
N ASP A 159 10.61 -3.15 -12.03
CA ASP A 159 10.42 -1.71 -12.12
C ASP A 159 9.20 -1.27 -11.30
N LYS A 160 9.06 0.04 -11.09
CA LYS A 160 7.97 0.62 -10.29
C LYS A 160 7.63 2.03 -10.77
N TYR A 161 6.34 2.36 -10.71
CA TYR A 161 5.85 3.73 -10.82
C TYR A 161 5.97 4.46 -9.48
N LEU A 162 6.51 5.67 -9.51
CA LEU A 162 6.57 6.55 -8.35
C LEU A 162 6.43 8.00 -8.77
N SER A 163 5.82 8.82 -7.91
CA SER A 163 5.81 10.27 -8.08
C SER A 163 6.97 10.93 -7.34
N VAL A 164 7.45 12.06 -7.88
CA VAL A 164 8.34 12.99 -7.19
C VAL A 164 7.63 14.34 -7.10
N VAL A 165 7.44 14.82 -5.88
CA VAL A 165 6.61 15.99 -5.55
C VAL A 165 7.29 16.88 -4.51
N GLY A 166 6.71 18.05 -4.21
CA GLY A 166 7.25 19.02 -3.25
C GLY A 166 7.98 20.17 -3.94
N GLU A 167 9.12 20.58 -3.40
CA GLU A 167 9.94 21.70 -3.88
C GLU A 167 10.79 21.31 -5.11
N VAL A 168 10.08 21.00 -6.19
CA VAL A 168 10.59 20.61 -7.50
C VAL A 168 9.96 21.49 -8.57
N LYS A 169 10.61 21.64 -9.72
CA LYS A 169 10.11 22.50 -10.80
C LYS A 169 8.68 22.18 -11.20
N GLU A 170 8.39 20.90 -11.41
CA GLU A 170 7.04 20.37 -11.60
C GLU A 170 6.97 18.95 -11.01
N PRO A 171 5.85 18.55 -10.37
CA PRO A 171 5.63 17.17 -9.99
C PRO A 171 5.72 16.23 -11.19
N VAL A 172 6.44 15.12 -11.05
CA VAL A 172 6.64 14.13 -12.12
C VAL A 172 6.22 12.73 -11.70
N MET A 173 5.72 11.95 -12.66
CA MET A 173 5.55 10.51 -12.52
C MET A 173 6.72 9.82 -13.22
N LEU A 174 7.39 8.91 -12.53
CA LEU A 174 8.54 8.19 -13.05
C LEU A 174 8.23 6.70 -13.09
N HIS A 175 8.71 6.03 -14.14
CA HIS A 175 8.73 4.58 -14.23
C HIS A 175 10.19 4.13 -14.27
N VAL A 176 10.66 3.53 -13.17
CA VAL A 176 12.10 3.28 -12.96
C VAL A 176 12.36 1.86 -12.46
N PRO A 177 13.54 1.27 -12.78
CA PRO A 177 13.96 0.01 -12.21
C PRO A 177 14.07 0.07 -10.68
N ILE A 178 13.78 -1.05 -10.02
CA ILE A 178 14.07 -1.23 -8.59
C ILE A 178 15.59 -1.20 -8.41
N GLY A 179 16.05 -0.49 -7.38
CA GLY A 179 17.46 -0.23 -7.12
C GLY A 179 17.95 1.11 -7.70
N THR A 180 17.13 1.82 -8.48
CA THR A 180 17.47 3.17 -8.96
C THR A 180 17.77 4.08 -7.77
N PRO A 181 18.88 4.84 -7.76
CA PRO A 181 19.17 5.79 -6.70
C PRO A 181 18.07 6.84 -6.56
N VAL A 182 17.59 7.06 -5.34
CA VAL A 182 16.55 8.07 -5.05
C VAL A 182 16.95 9.46 -5.55
N ILE A 183 18.25 9.78 -5.46
CA ILE A 183 18.78 11.06 -5.92
C ILE A 183 18.63 11.28 -7.42
N ASP A 184 18.67 10.22 -8.24
CA ASP A 184 18.49 10.34 -9.69
C ASP A 184 17.01 10.61 -10.01
N CYS A 185 16.09 10.02 -9.26
CA CYS A 185 14.66 10.35 -9.34
C CYS A 185 14.40 11.81 -8.95
N VAL A 186 15.03 12.29 -7.87
CA VAL A 186 14.92 13.69 -7.45
C VAL A 186 15.49 14.63 -8.52
N ARG A 187 16.67 14.32 -9.07
CA ARG A 187 17.30 15.11 -10.14
C ARG A 187 16.40 15.22 -11.37
N ALA A 188 15.72 14.13 -11.75
CA ALA A 188 14.78 14.11 -12.87
C ALA A 188 13.58 15.06 -12.68
N ALA A 189 13.24 15.42 -11.44
CA ALA A 189 12.19 16.39 -11.12
C ALA A 189 12.70 17.85 -11.07
N GLU A 190 14.00 18.08 -11.24
CA GLU A 190 14.64 19.41 -11.15
C GLU A 190 14.33 20.11 -9.80
N PRO A 191 14.95 19.69 -8.67
CA PRO A 191 14.65 20.26 -7.35
C PRO A 191 14.99 21.76 -7.32
N GLN A 192 14.12 22.55 -6.68
CA GLN A 192 14.29 24.00 -6.56
C GLN A 192 15.10 24.42 -5.32
N LEU A 193 15.48 23.46 -4.49
CA LEU A 193 16.28 23.66 -3.29
C LEU A 193 17.69 23.12 -3.47
N ALA A 194 18.69 23.89 -3.01
CA ALA A 194 20.06 23.40 -2.90
C ALA A 194 20.22 22.41 -1.73
N ASP A 195 19.54 22.66 -0.61
CA ASP A 195 19.55 21.80 0.57
C ASP A 195 18.13 21.30 0.90
N TYR A 196 17.94 19.99 0.88
CA TYR A 196 16.65 19.34 1.09
C TYR A 196 16.76 18.06 1.91
N ALA A 197 15.64 17.69 2.52
CA ALA A 197 15.38 16.37 3.07
C ALA A 197 14.23 15.70 2.31
N LEU A 198 14.15 14.38 2.42
CA LEU A 198 13.19 13.59 1.64
C LEU A 198 12.21 12.85 2.54
N ILE A 199 11.01 12.63 2.03
CA ILE A 199 10.06 11.65 2.56
C ILE A 199 9.80 10.60 1.48
N LEU A 200 10.14 9.34 1.77
CA LEU A 200 9.82 8.18 0.93
C LEU A 200 8.45 7.63 1.32
N GLY A 201 7.50 7.66 0.40
CA GLY A 201 6.07 7.45 0.68
C GLY A 201 5.35 8.79 0.81
N GLY A 202 4.36 8.90 1.68
CA GLY A 202 3.61 10.14 1.85
C GLY A 202 3.86 10.87 3.16
N PRO A 203 3.24 12.05 3.35
CA PRO A 203 3.51 12.90 4.49
C PRO A 203 3.04 12.34 5.84
N MET A 204 2.10 11.38 5.84
CA MET A 204 1.53 10.76 7.04
C MET A 204 2.29 9.50 7.47
N MET A 205 2.64 8.62 6.52
CA MET A 205 3.23 7.30 6.81
C MET A 205 4.65 7.10 6.25
N GLY A 206 5.18 8.07 5.50
CA GLY A 206 6.45 7.93 4.80
C GLY A 206 7.67 7.94 5.72
N ARG A 207 8.75 7.29 5.27
CA ARG A 207 10.04 7.30 5.93
C ARG A 207 10.79 8.58 5.59
N GLN A 208 11.29 9.26 6.62
CA GLN A 208 12.04 10.49 6.46
C GLN A 208 13.53 10.19 6.28
N LEU A 209 14.16 10.87 5.33
CA LEU A 209 15.60 10.85 5.12
C LEU A 209 16.13 12.28 5.31
N THR A 210 16.77 12.52 6.44
CA THR A 210 17.28 13.85 6.82
C THR A 210 18.81 13.91 6.80
N GLY A 211 19.50 12.78 6.70
CA GLY A 211 20.96 12.73 6.56
C GLY A 211 21.41 12.70 5.09
N ALA A 212 22.50 13.41 4.77
CA ALA A 212 23.04 13.42 3.42
C ALA A 212 23.52 12.03 2.95
N ASP A 213 24.17 11.27 3.83
CA ASP A 213 24.59 9.89 3.53
C ASP A 213 23.40 8.94 3.36
N GLU A 214 22.35 9.13 4.15
CA GLU A 214 21.13 8.34 4.03
C GLU A 214 20.44 8.58 2.69
N ILE A 215 20.34 9.84 2.26
CA ILE A 215 19.80 10.22 0.95
C ILE A 215 20.64 9.63 -0.18
N ARG A 216 21.99 9.71 -0.09
CA ARG A 216 22.90 9.15 -1.09
C ARG A 216 22.80 7.63 -1.20
N GLY A 217 22.62 6.93 -0.08
CA GLY A 217 22.50 5.48 -0.02
C GLY A 217 21.09 4.94 -0.33
N ALA A 218 20.08 5.81 -0.39
CA ALA A 218 18.71 5.39 -0.60
C ALA A 218 18.44 5.00 -2.06
N VAL A 219 17.71 3.90 -2.24
CA VAL A 219 17.32 3.36 -3.55
C VAL A 219 15.81 3.13 -3.60
N VAL A 220 15.28 3.14 -4.81
CA VAL A 220 13.89 2.77 -5.09
C VAL A 220 13.69 1.29 -4.78
N THR A 221 12.68 0.97 -3.98
CA THR A 221 12.29 -0.40 -3.62
C THR A 221 10.86 -0.68 -4.09
N LYS A 222 10.40 -1.93 -3.91
CA LYS A 222 9.02 -2.34 -4.27
C LYS A 222 7.93 -1.54 -3.54
N THR A 223 8.25 -0.92 -2.41
CA THR A 223 7.32 -0.11 -1.61
C THR A 223 7.48 1.40 -1.83
N THR A 224 8.48 1.85 -2.60
CA THR A 224 8.72 3.27 -2.87
C THR A 224 7.72 3.81 -3.90
N GLY A 225 6.53 4.23 -3.43
CA GLY A 225 5.47 4.75 -4.31
C GLY A 225 5.50 6.26 -4.57
N ASN A 226 6.24 7.03 -3.75
CA ASN A 226 6.33 8.48 -3.85
C ASN A 226 7.62 8.99 -3.17
N ILE A 227 8.11 10.14 -3.61
CA ILE A 227 9.25 10.88 -3.04
C ILE A 227 8.80 12.34 -2.88
N ILE A 228 8.85 12.86 -1.65
CA ILE A 228 8.56 14.28 -1.36
C ILE A 228 9.87 14.99 -1.06
N VAL A 229 10.16 16.05 -1.81
CA VAL A 229 11.32 16.93 -1.62
C VAL A 229 10.89 18.15 -0.82
N LEU A 230 11.51 18.40 0.33
CA LEU A 230 11.14 19.50 1.23
C LEU A 230 12.39 20.14 1.86
N PRO A 231 12.30 21.40 2.34
CA PRO A 231 13.34 22.02 3.15
C PRO A 231 13.64 21.19 4.40
N ARG A 232 14.89 21.15 4.86
CA ARG A 232 15.26 20.37 6.06
C ARG A 232 14.54 20.80 7.34
N ASP A 233 14.24 22.08 7.45
CA ASP A 233 13.54 22.69 8.59
C ASP A 233 12.00 22.62 8.46
N HIS A 234 11.49 21.95 7.43
CA HIS A 234 10.07 21.79 7.20
C HIS A 234 9.37 21.15 8.42
N TYR A 235 8.14 21.60 8.69
CA TYR A 235 7.34 21.19 9.86
C TYR A 235 7.22 19.66 10.00
N LEU A 236 7.11 18.93 8.89
CA LEU A 236 6.97 17.46 8.91
C LEU A 236 8.20 16.75 9.50
N PHE A 237 9.41 17.26 9.26
CA PHE A 237 10.64 16.70 9.84
C PHE A 237 10.74 17.06 11.32
N ARG A 238 10.46 18.33 11.68
CA ARG A 238 10.43 18.77 13.09
C ARG A 238 9.42 18.00 13.92
N ARG A 239 8.22 17.78 13.38
CA ARG A 239 7.15 17.02 14.03
C ARG A 239 7.53 15.57 14.27
N ALA A 240 8.17 14.90 13.31
CA ALA A 240 8.56 13.51 13.48
C ALA A 240 9.76 13.33 14.43
N ALA A 241 10.64 14.34 14.52
CA ALA A 241 11.70 14.38 15.52
C ALA A 241 11.20 14.79 16.92
N THR A 242 9.91 15.10 17.09
CA THR A 242 9.37 15.55 18.38
C THR A 242 9.40 14.39 19.40
N PRO A 243 10.03 14.57 20.57
CA PRO A 243 10.07 13.53 21.59
C PRO A 243 8.68 13.10 22.05
N LEU A 244 8.51 11.80 22.34
CA LEU A 244 7.23 11.26 22.79
C LEU A 244 6.72 11.95 24.08
N GLU A 245 7.62 12.38 24.95
CA GLU A 245 7.27 13.16 26.13
C GLU A 245 6.61 14.50 25.76
N THR A 246 7.18 15.23 24.81
CA THR A 246 6.61 16.48 24.29
C THR A 246 5.25 16.23 23.64
N ILE A 247 5.13 15.16 22.85
CA ILE A 247 3.85 14.75 22.24
C ILE A 247 2.81 14.48 23.32
N ARG A 248 3.15 13.72 24.37
CA ARG A 248 2.25 13.43 25.50
C ARG A 248 1.84 14.72 26.22
N HIS A 249 2.77 15.63 26.48
CA HIS A 249 2.50 16.92 27.12
C HIS A 249 1.51 17.74 26.29
N GLN A 250 1.78 17.92 24.99
CA GLN A 250 0.88 18.62 24.06
C GLN A 250 -0.51 17.96 24.01
N ALA A 251 -0.57 16.64 23.93
CA ALA A 251 -1.83 15.90 23.87
C ALA A 251 -2.65 16.05 25.17
N ARG A 252 -2.00 16.11 26.34
CA ARG A 252 -2.65 16.43 27.64
C ARG A 252 -3.21 17.85 27.61
N SER A 253 -2.40 18.84 27.24
CA SER A 253 -2.81 20.26 27.19
C SER A 253 -3.96 20.53 26.22
N ALA A 254 -4.01 19.83 25.08
CA ALA A 254 -5.09 19.98 24.10
C ALA A 254 -6.39 19.28 24.49
N CYS A 255 -6.37 18.34 25.44
CA CYS A 255 -7.53 17.52 25.75
C CYS A 255 -8.49 18.20 26.74
N ILE A 256 -9.65 18.62 26.25
CA ILE A 256 -10.74 19.20 27.05
C ILE A 256 -11.81 18.18 27.50
N GLN A 257 -11.52 16.88 27.40
CA GLN A 257 -12.41 15.80 27.87
C GLN A 257 -13.78 15.66 27.17
N CYS A 258 -13.95 16.26 25.99
CA CYS A 258 -15.20 16.40 25.24
C CYS A 258 -15.70 15.14 24.48
N ARG A 259 -14.99 14.01 24.51
CA ARG A 259 -15.32 12.77 23.76
C ARG A 259 -15.20 12.82 22.21
N MET A 260 -15.12 13.98 21.57
CA MET A 260 -15.08 14.13 20.09
C MET A 260 -14.12 13.16 19.36
N CYS A 261 -12.93 12.92 19.90
CA CYS A 261 -11.96 11.99 19.30
C CYS A 261 -12.46 10.54 19.16
N THR A 262 -13.50 10.14 19.90
CA THR A 262 -14.15 8.83 19.75
C THR A 262 -15.31 8.88 18.79
N ASP A 263 -16.13 9.91 18.86
CA ASP A 263 -17.29 10.05 17.98
C ASP A 263 -16.86 10.29 16.52
N LEU A 264 -15.65 10.83 16.30
CA LEU A 264 -15.02 10.99 14.99
C LEU A 264 -14.04 9.87 14.64
N CYS A 265 -13.80 8.89 15.51
CA CYS A 265 -12.82 7.84 15.26
C CYS A 265 -13.36 6.88 14.17
N PRO A 266 -12.68 6.74 13.02
CA PRO A 266 -13.12 5.83 11.97
C PRO A 266 -13.29 4.40 12.47
N ARG A 267 -12.40 3.96 13.37
CA ARG A 267 -12.45 2.62 13.98
C ARG A 267 -13.67 2.43 14.89
N TYR A 268 -14.01 3.43 15.71
CA TYR A 268 -15.22 3.38 16.54
C TYR A 268 -16.48 3.38 15.67
N LEU A 269 -16.50 4.18 14.60
CA LEU A 269 -17.62 4.29 13.67
C LEU A 269 -17.90 2.99 12.89
N ILE A 270 -16.87 2.16 12.66
CA ILE A 270 -17.04 0.81 12.12
C ILE A 270 -17.27 -0.26 13.20
N GLY A 271 -17.64 0.12 14.42
CA GLY A 271 -18.04 -0.82 15.47
C GLY A 271 -16.91 -1.42 16.31
N HIS A 272 -15.67 -0.93 16.19
CA HIS A 272 -14.62 -1.31 17.14
C HIS A 272 -14.86 -0.68 18.51
N ALA A 273 -14.45 -1.36 19.57
CA ALA A 273 -14.60 -0.94 20.96
C ALA A 273 -13.54 0.12 21.39
N ILE A 274 -12.78 0.67 20.44
CA ILE A 274 -11.78 1.70 20.72
C ILE A 274 -12.45 3.02 21.12
N ARG A 275 -12.01 3.59 22.25
CA ARG A 275 -12.56 4.85 22.78
C ARG A 275 -11.41 5.81 23.08
N PRO A 276 -10.88 6.52 22.06
CA PRO A 276 -9.76 7.45 22.22
C PRO A 276 -9.89 8.42 23.40
N HIS A 277 -11.09 8.91 23.71
CA HIS A 277 -11.30 9.85 24.81
C HIS A 277 -10.97 9.26 26.19
N LEU A 278 -11.17 7.95 26.37
CA LEU A 278 -10.78 7.25 27.59
C LEU A 278 -9.27 7.03 27.66
N ILE A 279 -8.62 6.79 26.52
CA ILE A 279 -7.15 6.75 26.43
C ILE A 279 -6.57 8.11 26.82
N MET A 280 -7.14 9.20 26.31
CA MET A 280 -6.74 10.57 26.64
C MET A 280 -6.90 10.90 28.13
N ARG A 281 -7.99 10.44 28.79
CA ARG A 281 -8.15 10.55 30.26
C ARG A 281 -7.03 9.87 31.02
N ASN A 282 -6.64 8.70 30.52
CA ASN A 282 -5.66 7.86 31.19
C ASN A 282 -4.23 8.32 30.95
N LEU A 283 -3.94 9.08 29.89
CA LEU A 283 -2.63 9.72 29.69
C LEU A 283 -2.26 10.61 30.88
N TRP A 284 -3.22 11.26 31.55
CA TRP A 284 -2.96 12.03 32.78
C TRP A 284 -2.57 11.15 33.97
N ARG A 285 -2.94 9.87 33.96
CA ARG A 285 -2.69 8.89 35.03
C ARG A 285 -1.51 7.97 34.75
N GLU A 286 -0.89 8.07 33.56
CA GLU A 286 0.20 7.20 33.10
C GLU A 286 1.37 7.18 34.08
N GLN A 287 1.75 8.33 34.63
CA GLN A 287 2.84 8.44 35.61
C GLN A 287 2.56 7.71 36.94
N GLY A 288 1.29 7.40 37.23
CA GLY A 288 0.89 6.61 38.40
C GLY A 288 0.67 5.12 38.11
N VAL A 289 0.97 4.64 36.90
CA VAL A 289 0.88 3.22 36.55
C VAL A 289 2.17 2.52 36.99
N THR A 290 2.09 1.74 38.06
CA THR A 290 3.24 1.02 38.63
C THR A 290 3.32 -0.46 38.26
N ASP A 291 2.22 -1.03 37.75
CA ASP A 291 2.13 -2.45 37.41
C ASP A 291 1.08 -2.75 36.31
N ASP A 292 1.13 -3.95 35.75
CA ASP A 292 0.23 -4.42 34.68
C ASP A 292 -1.25 -4.43 35.12
N ALA A 293 -1.54 -4.71 36.40
CA ALA A 293 -2.92 -4.72 36.90
C ALA A 293 -3.48 -3.29 37.00
N ALA A 294 -2.66 -2.32 37.38
CA ALA A 294 -2.97 -0.89 37.33
C ALA A 294 -3.16 -0.43 35.88
N TYR A 295 -2.27 -0.85 34.97
CA TYR A 295 -2.38 -0.54 33.55
C TYR A 295 -3.68 -1.07 32.94
N VAL A 296 -4.01 -2.34 33.18
CA VAL A 296 -5.27 -2.94 32.74
C VAL A 296 -6.45 -2.23 33.40
N ARG A 297 -6.43 -1.94 34.70
CA ARG A 297 -7.54 -1.23 35.37
C ARG A 297 -7.80 0.16 34.77
N ILE A 298 -6.74 0.86 34.41
CA ILE A 298 -6.78 2.21 33.86
C ILE A 298 -7.24 2.15 32.39
N PHE A 299 -6.58 1.36 31.54
CA PHE A 299 -6.78 1.38 30.09
C PHE A 299 -7.81 0.38 29.54
N ARG A 300 -8.23 -0.67 30.27
CA ARG A 300 -9.17 -1.71 29.78
C ARG A 300 -10.53 -1.21 29.32
N ARG A 301 -10.98 -0.04 29.81
CA ARG A 301 -12.24 0.59 29.35
C ARG A 301 -12.05 1.45 28.10
N GLY A 302 -10.85 1.96 27.84
CA GLY A 302 -10.51 2.78 26.65
C GLY A 302 -9.95 1.98 25.47
N SER A 303 -9.39 0.81 25.78
CA SER A 303 -8.95 -0.19 24.84
C SER A 303 -9.27 -1.55 25.44
N GLN A 304 -10.24 -2.29 24.89
CA GLN A 304 -10.44 -3.71 25.26
C GLN A 304 -9.21 -4.60 24.93
N LEU A 305 -8.19 -3.99 24.31
CA LEU A 305 -7.01 -4.58 23.69
C LEU A 305 -5.94 -5.17 24.62
N LEU A 306 -6.08 -5.09 25.95
CA LEU A 306 -5.06 -5.59 26.88
C LEU A 306 -5.53 -6.85 27.62
N ARG A 307 -5.82 -7.91 26.87
CA ARG A 307 -5.66 -9.27 27.39
C ARG A 307 -4.23 -9.73 27.07
N LEU A 308 -3.37 -9.68 28.09
CA LEU A 308 -2.09 -10.37 28.14
C LEU A 308 -2.32 -11.88 27.94
N ARG A 309 -2.25 -12.36 26.70
CA ARG A 309 -1.89 -13.77 26.46
C ARG A 309 -0.37 -13.84 26.46
N ARG A 310 0.18 -14.28 27.59
CA ARG A 310 1.54 -14.79 27.84
C ARG A 310 2.52 -14.65 26.66
N MET A 311 3.21 -13.52 26.56
CA MET A 311 4.60 -13.53 26.10
C MET A 311 5.50 -13.65 27.34
N ARG A 312 5.60 -14.86 27.89
CA ARG A 312 6.80 -15.24 28.64
C ARG A 312 7.77 -15.78 27.59
N ASN A 313 8.95 -15.16 27.50
CA ASN A 313 10.12 -15.48 26.66
C ASN A 313 10.40 -14.60 25.43
N VAL A 314 10.25 -13.28 25.56
CA VAL A 314 11.19 -12.38 24.88
C VAL A 314 11.64 -11.33 25.88
N ARG A 315 12.82 -11.55 26.49
CA ARG A 315 13.62 -10.46 27.03
C ARG A 315 13.92 -9.56 25.82
N LEU A 316 13.54 -8.29 25.88
CA LEU A 316 14.14 -7.28 25.01
C LEU A 316 15.57 -7.08 25.54
N PRO A 317 16.63 -7.40 24.77
CA PRO A 317 17.95 -6.88 25.08
C PRO A 317 18.00 -5.44 24.54
N ASP A 318 18.15 -4.49 25.45
CA ASP A 318 18.73 -3.20 25.10
C ASP A 318 20.11 -3.45 24.45
N ALA A 319 20.38 -2.78 23.33
CA ALA A 319 21.55 -2.90 22.45
C ALA A 319 21.45 -3.94 21.31
N ALA A 320 20.73 -3.57 20.24
CA ALA A 320 21.02 -4.03 18.87
C ALA A 320 20.52 -3.03 17.81
N PHE A 321 20.90 -1.75 17.96
CA PHE A 321 20.96 -0.80 16.84
C PHE A 321 22.43 -0.64 16.44
N ALA A 322 22.99 -1.68 15.83
CA ALA A 322 24.19 -1.62 15.00
C ALA A 322 24.41 -3.00 14.35
N ALA A 323 24.81 -2.97 13.09
CA ALA A 323 25.40 -4.05 12.30
C ALA A 323 24.47 -4.98 11.47
N GLN A 324 24.72 -4.90 10.15
CA GLN A 324 24.71 -5.98 9.15
C GLN A 324 23.32 -6.43 8.62
N GLY A 325 23.05 -6.53 7.32
CA GLY A 325 23.91 -6.92 6.21
C GLY A 325 23.81 -8.43 5.97
N GLN A 326 23.06 -8.83 4.93
CA GLN A 326 22.95 -10.17 4.30
C GLN A 326 21.83 -11.16 4.73
N PRO A 327 21.36 -12.04 3.79
CA PRO A 327 20.01 -12.60 3.76
C PRO A 327 19.90 -14.03 4.33
N ILE A 328 18.78 -14.34 4.99
CA ILE A 328 18.50 -15.66 5.57
C ILE A 328 17.94 -16.60 4.50
N ARG A 329 18.77 -17.56 4.10
CA ARG A 329 18.36 -18.86 3.54
C ARG A 329 17.86 -19.79 4.66
N GLN A 330 17.04 -20.76 4.28
CA GLN A 330 16.65 -21.99 4.99
C GLN A 330 15.42 -21.94 5.91
N ALA A 331 14.27 -22.31 5.32
CA ALA A 331 13.21 -23.06 5.99
C ALA A 331 12.38 -23.82 4.94
N LEU A 332 12.97 -24.87 4.35
CA LEU A 332 12.24 -25.87 3.54
C LEU A 332 12.89 -27.24 3.78
N ALA A 333 12.37 -27.96 4.77
CA ALA A 333 12.56 -29.40 4.91
C ALA A 333 11.50 -29.95 5.87
N ALA A 334 10.36 -30.40 5.33
CA ALA A 334 9.59 -31.57 5.79
C ALA A 334 8.24 -31.64 5.03
N GLY A 335 7.99 -32.77 4.36
CA GLY A 335 6.66 -33.13 3.86
C GLY A 335 6.61 -33.66 2.43
N LYS A 336 7.05 -34.91 2.21
CA LYS A 336 6.84 -35.70 0.97
C LYS A 336 5.53 -36.50 1.06
N GLY A 337 4.93 -36.83 -0.10
CA GLY A 337 4.03 -37.98 -0.31
C GLY A 337 2.96 -37.77 -1.41
N THR A 338 3.21 -38.06 -2.70
CA THR A 338 2.70 -39.21 -3.52
C THR A 338 1.20 -39.13 -3.92
N SER A 339 0.67 -39.45 -5.12
CA SER A 339 1.16 -39.93 -6.44
C SER A 339 -0.02 -40.20 -7.42
N GLY A 340 0.13 -39.87 -8.73
CA GLY A 340 -0.37 -40.66 -9.90
C GLY A 340 -1.83 -40.48 -10.40
N ALA A 341 -2.21 -40.65 -11.68
CA ALA A 341 -1.53 -41.02 -12.93
C ALA A 341 -2.43 -40.72 -14.19
N ALA A 342 -1.77 -40.51 -15.34
CA ALA A 342 -2.07 -40.91 -16.74
C ALA A 342 -3.38 -40.53 -17.51
N GLY A 343 -3.18 -40.10 -18.78
CA GLY A 343 -4.17 -40.17 -19.88
C GLY A 343 -3.71 -39.46 -21.16
N GLN A 344 -3.41 -40.21 -22.23
CA GLN A 344 -2.80 -39.77 -23.50
C GLN A 344 -3.80 -39.42 -24.64
N ARG A 345 -3.25 -38.82 -25.74
CA ARG A 345 -3.67 -38.86 -27.18
C ARG A 345 -4.87 -37.96 -27.58
N ALA A 346 -4.99 -37.37 -28.77
CA ALA A 346 -4.27 -37.47 -30.06
C ALA A 346 -4.43 -36.16 -30.91
N ALA A 347 -3.74 -36.16 -32.04
CA ALA A 347 -3.51 -35.10 -33.02
C ALA A 347 -4.70 -34.69 -33.92
N GLY A 348 -4.57 -33.53 -34.57
CA GLY A 348 -5.35 -33.12 -35.74
C GLY A 348 -4.76 -31.87 -36.40
N ALA A 349 -4.24 -32.03 -37.62
CA ALA A 349 -3.60 -30.98 -38.43
C ALA A 349 -4.61 -30.27 -39.36
N SER A 350 -4.37 -29.00 -39.71
CA SER A 350 -4.07 -28.57 -41.09
C SER A 350 -4.25 -27.05 -41.34
N ARG A 351 -3.23 -26.49 -42.05
CA ARG A 351 -3.26 -25.51 -43.18
C ARG A 351 -4.13 -24.25 -43.04
N GLY A 352 -3.68 -23.02 -43.27
CA GLY A 352 -2.49 -22.47 -43.92
C GLY A 352 -2.81 -21.06 -44.48
N ARG A 353 -1.76 -20.36 -44.96
CA ARG A 353 -1.73 -19.03 -45.62
C ARG A 353 -1.70 -17.82 -44.67
N SER A 354 -0.93 -16.75 -44.89
CA SER A 354 0.28 -16.43 -45.65
C SER A 354 0.60 -14.97 -45.28
N ALA A 355 1.88 -14.67 -45.04
CA ALA A 355 2.47 -13.33 -44.82
C ALA A 355 2.37 -12.46 -46.11
N PRO A 356 2.77 -11.16 -46.17
CA PRO A 356 3.88 -10.48 -45.49
C PRO A 356 3.47 -9.11 -44.88
N TYR A 357 4.27 -8.26 -44.23
CA TYR A 357 5.66 -7.88 -44.40
C TYR A 357 6.19 -7.23 -43.09
N ALA A 358 7.51 -7.22 -42.97
CA ALA A 358 8.33 -6.86 -41.82
C ALA A 358 8.23 -5.39 -41.38
N ASP A 359 8.45 -5.14 -40.08
CA ASP A 359 9.61 -4.36 -39.64
C ASP A 359 9.85 -4.48 -38.11
N ARG A 360 11.11 -4.77 -37.76
CA ARG A 360 11.74 -4.71 -36.43
C ARG A 360 13.22 -4.40 -36.70
N PRO A 361 13.99 -3.85 -35.75
CA PRO A 361 13.69 -2.90 -34.68
C PRO A 361 14.59 -1.64 -34.80
N PRO A 362 14.57 -0.73 -33.81
CA PRO A 362 15.78 -0.64 -32.99
C PRO A 362 15.37 -0.67 -31.51
N GLY A 363 16.00 -1.49 -30.69
CA GLY A 363 17.33 -1.20 -30.16
C GLY A 363 17.13 -0.72 -28.72
N GLN A 364 17.26 -1.65 -27.77
CA GLN A 364 17.34 -1.31 -26.35
C GLN A 364 18.50 -0.34 -26.11
N PRO A 365 18.30 0.65 -25.23
CA PRO A 365 19.32 0.96 -24.25
C PRO A 365 18.85 0.50 -22.87
N ALA A 366 19.73 -0.25 -22.23
CA ALA A 366 19.74 -0.36 -20.78
C ALA A 366 20.01 1.01 -20.16
N GLY A 367 19.30 1.35 -19.08
CA GLY A 367 19.59 2.50 -18.23
C GLY A 367 19.12 3.85 -18.76
N ALA A 368 17.82 4.12 -18.71
CA ALA A 368 17.30 5.49 -18.78
C ALA A 368 16.09 5.62 -17.85
N VAL A 369 16.11 6.65 -16.99
CA VAL A 369 14.95 7.06 -16.18
C VAL A 369 13.87 7.57 -17.14
N GLY A 370 12.76 6.85 -17.27
CA GLY A 370 11.61 7.30 -18.05
C GLY A 370 10.85 8.38 -17.29
N VAL A 371 10.95 9.63 -17.74
CA VAL A 371 10.18 10.75 -17.18
C VAL A 371 8.83 10.83 -17.90
N LEU A 372 7.76 10.47 -17.20
CA LEU A 372 6.39 10.59 -17.71
C LEU A 372 5.77 11.86 -17.12
N ARG A 373 5.71 12.92 -17.93
CA ARG A 373 5.06 14.17 -17.50
C ARG A 373 3.54 13.96 -17.51
N SER A 374 2.93 13.79 -16.33
CA SER A 374 1.48 13.82 -16.22
C SER A 374 0.97 15.25 -16.38
N ALA A 375 -0.08 15.45 -17.16
CA ALA A 375 -0.72 16.75 -17.35
C ALA A 375 -1.17 17.35 -16.00
N ARG A 376 -0.68 18.58 -15.73
CA ARG A 376 -1.09 19.56 -14.70
C ARG A 376 -2.04 19.06 -13.60
N ALA A 377 -1.49 18.65 -12.47
CA ALA A 377 -2.16 18.86 -11.18
C ALA A 377 -1.71 20.23 -10.65
N ARG A 378 -2.46 21.30 -10.97
CA ARG A 378 -2.36 22.53 -10.15
C ARG A 378 -2.88 22.16 -8.78
N LEU A 379 -2.07 22.39 -7.74
CA LEU A 379 -2.53 22.38 -6.36
C LEU A 379 -3.70 23.39 -6.26
N PRO A 380 -4.87 23.02 -5.72
CA PRO A 380 -5.89 24.01 -5.39
C PRO A 380 -5.38 24.91 -4.26
N ASP A 381 -5.53 26.23 -4.42
CA ASP A 381 -5.12 27.30 -3.49
C ASP A 381 -5.84 27.29 -2.13
N SER A 382 -6.45 26.19 -1.70
CA SER A 382 -7.28 26.12 -0.49
C SER A 382 -6.56 25.51 0.71
N TYR A 383 -5.39 26.03 1.08
CA TYR A 383 -4.75 25.89 2.41
C TYR A 383 -3.89 27.11 2.77
N ALA A 384 -4.33 28.31 2.37
CA ALA A 384 -3.89 29.58 2.94
C ALA A 384 -5.14 30.28 3.50
N GLY A 385 -5.30 30.25 4.82
CA GLY A 385 -6.44 30.77 5.56
C GLY A 385 -6.59 30.08 6.90
#